data_AF-A0AA35IC06-F1
#
_entry.id   AF-A0AA35IC06-F1
#
_cell.length_a   1.000
_cell.length_b   1.000
_cell.length_c   1.000
_cell.angle_alpha   90.00
_cell.angle_beta   90.00
_cell.angle_gamma   90.00
#
_symmetry.space_group_name_H-M   'P 1'
#
loop_
_entity.id
_entity.type
_entity.pdbx_description
1 polymer ?
#
loop_
_entity_poly.entity_id
_entity_poly.type
_entity_poly.pdbx_seq_one_letter_code
_entity_poly.pdbx_strand_id
1 'polypeptide(L)'
;MASDQAIPLQFAKVLQVFAIVLLPVALGMLIRRYAPVFAARMQKPMKLVAALFLAFTIVLALAKDWQTVVEYAPVVGLAALLFNLLSLAVGYWVPRLLNIPKRQAIAIGMEIGIHNGTLAIALALSPSLLNNATMAVPAALYSLIMFFTAAGFGWWVSRGYVAAQPEGETVN
;
A
#
# COMPACT_ATOMS: atom_id res chain seq x y z
N MET A 1 34.89 12.59 11.30
CA MET A 1 34.87 11.13 11.54
C MET A 1 33.42 10.70 11.49
N ALA A 2 33.01 10.06 10.40
CA ALA A 2 31.67 9.52 10.24
C ALA A 2 31.54 8.32 11.18
N SER A 3 30.83 8.50 12.28
CA SER A 3 30.41 7.39 13.13
C SER A 3 29.44 6.54 12.32
N ASP A 4 29.90 5.34 11.93
CA ASP A 4 29.04 4.24 11.50
C ASP A 4 27.89 4.09 12.51
N GLN A 5 26.75 4.67 12.17
CA GLN A 5 25.53 4.47 12.93
C GLN A 5 24.96 3.13 12.50
N ALA A 6 25.59 2.06 12.99
CA ALA A 6 25.02 0.72 12.93
C ALA A 6 23.66 0.81 13.64
N ILE A 7 22.57 0.78 12.87
CA ILE A 7 21.23 0.60 13.42
C ILE A 7 21.25 -0.81 14.01
N PRO A 8 21.31 -0.99 15.34
CA PRO A 8 21.35 -2.32 15.92
C PRO A 8 20.09 -3.06 15.47
N LEU A 9 20.18 -4.36 15.20
CA LEU A 9 19.03 -5.15 14.80
C LEU A 9 17.92 -5.01 15.85
N GLN A 10 16.91 -4.21 15.52
CA GLN A 10 15.84 -3.84 16.43
C GLN A 10 14.80 -4.97 16.47
N PHE A 11 15.21 -6.19 16.83
CA PHE A 11 14.36 -7.38 16.82
C PHE A 11 13.05 -7.17 17.58
N ALA A 12 13.09 -6.48 18.71
CA ALA A 12 11.90 -6.11 19.47
C ALA A 12 10.92 -5.23 18.67
N LYS A 13 11.44 -4.33 17.82
CA LYS A 13 10.65 -3.44 16.97
C LYS A 13 10.05 -4.17 15.79
N VAL A 14 10.80 -5.08 15.18
CA VAL A 14 10.29 -6.00 14.17
C VAL A 14 9.12 -6.79 14.76
N LEU A 15 9.32 -7.43 15.92
CA LEU A 15 8.28 -8.21 16.59
C LEU A 15 7.03 -7.37 16.92
N GLN A 16 7.24 -6.12 17.35
CA GLN A 16 6.15 -5.18 17.64
C GLN A 16 5.33 -4.87 16.38
N VAL A 17 5.98 -4.58 15.25
CA VAL A 17 5.30 -4.32 13.97
C VAL A 17 4.54 -5.56 13.50
N PHE A 18 5.17 -6.73 13.60
CA PHE A 18 4.53 -8.01 13.29
C PHE A 18 3.28 -8.21 14.14
N ALA A 19 3.33 -7.97 15.45
CA ALA A 19 2.19 -8.12 16.34
C ALA A 19 1.06 -7.13 16.02
N ILE A 20 1.39 -5.85 15.78
CA ILE A 20 0.41 -4.81 15.43
C ILE A 20 -0.34 -5.14 14.14
N VAL A 21 0.28 -5.86 13.20
CA VAL A 21 -0.35 -6.24 11.93
C VAL A 21 -1.04 -7.61 12.03
N LEU A 22 -0.33 -8.64 12.51
CA LEU A 22 -0.84 -10.01 12.50
C LEU A 22 -1.99 -10.24 13.47
N LEU A 23 -1.96 -9.62 14.65
CA LEU A 23 -2.97 -9.87 15.67
C LEU A 23 -4.36 -9.37 15.23
N PRO A 24 -4.53 -8.13 14.71
CA PRO A 24 -5.81 -7.69 14.15
C PRO A 24 -6.26 -8.51 12.93
N VAL A 25 -5.32 -8.90 12.06
CA VAL A 25 -5.63 -9.74 10.89
C VAL A 25 -6.15 -11.11 11.32
N ALA A 26 -5.50 -11.77 12.29
CA ALA A 26 -5.93 -13.05 12.83
C ALA A 26 -7.32 -12.95 13.45
N LEU A 27 -7.59 -11.92 14.25
CA LEU A 27 -8.91 -11.65 14.82
C LEU A 27 -9.96 -11.44 13.72
N GLY A 28 -9.66 -10.65 12.69
CA GLY A 28 -10.55 -10.43 11.56
C GLY A 28 -10.88 -11.72 10.80
N MET A 29 -9.89 -12.59 10.60
CA MET A 29 -10.09 -13.92 10.00
C MET A 29 -10.96 -14.81 10.88
N LEU A 30 -10.77 -14.75 12.21
CA LEU A 30 -11.56 -15.52 13.18
C LEU A 30 -13.03 -15.08 13.18
N ILE A 31 -13.28 -13.77 13.18
CA ILE A 31 -14.63 -13.20 13.07
C ILE A 31 -15.28 -13.62 11.75
N ARG A 32 -14.53 -13.58 10.64
CA ARG A 32 -15.04 -14.04 9.34
C ARG A 32 -15.41 -15.52 9.35
N ARG A 33 -14.70 -16.35 10.12
CA ARG A 33 -14.99 -17.78 10.27
C ARG A 33 -16.23 -18.05 11.13
N TYR A 34 -16.37 -17.40 12.28
CA TYR A 34 -17.46 -17.68 13.23
C TYR A 34 -18.73 -16.84 13.02
N ALA A 35 -18.62 -15.66 12.41
CA ALA A 35 -19.74 -14.75 12.17
C ALA A 35 -19.73 -14.21 10.72
N PRO A 36 -19.88 -15.07 9.69
CA PRO A 36 -19.74 -14.70 8.28
C PRO A 36 -20.76 -13.64 7.82
N VAL A 37 -22.00 -13.68 8.34
CA VAL A 37 -23.04 -12.69 8.00
C VAL A 37 -22.66 -11.30 8.52
N PHE A 38 -22.13 -11.22 9.74
CA PHE A 38 -21.61 -9.97 10.30
C PHE A 38 -20.42 -9.46 9.49
N ALA A 39 -19.46 -10.34 9.19
CA ALA A 39 -18.29 -9.99 8.38
C ALA A 39 -18.68 -9.46 7.00
N ALA A 40 -19.66 -10.07 6.33
CA ALA A 40 -20.20 -9.61 5.05
C ALA A 40 -20.84 -8.22 5.16
N ARG A 41 -21.65 -7.98 6.19
CA ARG A 41 -22.26 -6.64 6.46
C ARG A 41 -21.20 -5.57 6.74
N MET A 42 -20.08 -5.97 7.35
CA MET A 42 -19.00 -5.04 7.72
C MET A 42 -18.07 -4.69 6.56
N GLN A 43 -18.13 -5.37 5.41
CA GLN A 43 -17.24 -5.10 4.28
C GLN A 43 -17.28 -3.65 3.78
N LYS A 44 -18.48 -3.13 3.47
CA LYS A 44 -18.66 -1.76 2.97
C LYS A 44 -18.23 -0.69 3.99
N PRO A 45 -18.73 -0.69 5.23
CA PRO A 45 -18.32 0.30 6.22
C PRO A 45 -16.83 0.20 6.56
N MET A 46 -16.24 -1.01 6.65
CA MET A 46 -14.79 -1.11 6.87
C MET A 46 -13.97 -0.57 5.72
N LYS A 47 -14.41 -0.75 4.47
CA LYS A 47 -13.74 -0.14 3.32
C LYS A 47 -13.73 1.39 3.43
N LEU A 48 -14.84 1.99 3.84
CA LEU A 48 -14.92 3.44 4.05
C LEU A 48 -14.03 3.88 5.22
N VAL A 49 -14.12 3.20 6.36
CA VAL A 49 -13.28 3.50 7.54
C VAL A 49 -11.80 3.40 7.19
N ALA A 50 -11.37 2.37 6.47
CA ALA A 50 -9.98 2.22 6.03
C ALA A 50 -9.53 3.35 5.10
N ALA A 51 -10.37 3.75 4.14
CA ALA A 51 -10.07 4.84 3.22
C ALA A 51 -9.98 6.19 3.96
N LEU A 52 -10.93 6.48 4.85
CA LEU A 52 -10.91 7.69 5.68
C LEU A 52 -9.72 7.70 6.64
N PHE A 53 -9.38 6.55 7.23
CA PHE A 53 -8.23 6.42 8.11
C PHE A 53 -6.93 6.67 7.35
N LEU A 54 -6.76 6.12 6.14
CA LEU A 54 -5.62 6.42 5.29
C LEU A 54 -5.56 7.92 4.96
N ALA A 55 -6.65 8.52 4.52
CA ALA A 55 -6.71 9.95 4.22
C ALA A 55 -6.33 10.79 5.46
N PHE A 56 -6.86 10.44 6.63
CA PHE A 56 -6.52 11.06 7.90
C PHE A 56 -5.02 10.94 8.22
N THR A 57 -4.43 9.76 8.07
CA THR A 57 -2.99 9.56 8.34
C THR A 57 -2.10 10.35 7.36
N ILE A 58 -2.51 10.48 6.10
CA ILE A 58 -1.82 11.33 5.11
C ILE A 58 -1.88 12.79 5.56
N VAL A 59 -3.07 13.32 5.87
CA VAL A 59 -3.23 14.71 6.32
C VAL A 59 -2.41 14.98 7.59
N LEU A 60 -2.45 14.06 8.56
CA LEU A 60 -1.67 14.16 9.80
C LEU A 60 -0.16 14.17 9.51
N ALA A 61 0.33 13.29 8.64
CA ALA A 61 1.73 13.23 8.26
C ALA A 61 2.20 14.52 7.57
N LEU A 62 1.39 15.05 6.64
CA LEU A 62 1.72 16.27 5.91
C LEU A 62 1.64 17.53 6.79
N ALA A 63 0.69 17.58 7.73
CA ALA A 63 0.51 18.73 8.62
C ALA A 63 1.58 18.81 9.73
N LYS A 64 2.11 17.66 10.17
CA LYS A 64 3.10 17.59 11.26
C LYS A 64 4.41 18.32 10.93
N ASP A 65 4.78 18.37 9.66
CA ASP A 65 6.04 18.99 9.19
C ASP A 65 5.84 19.67 7.81
N TRP A 66 4.86 20.58 7.74
CA TRP A 66 4.40 21.19 6.49
C TRP A 66 5.50 21.93 5.72
N GLN A 67 6.41 22.61 6.42
CA GLN A 67 7.49 23.37 5.79
C GLN A 67 8.45 22.44 5.04
N THR A 68 8.85 21.33 5.67
CA THR A 68 9.67 20.29 5.06
C THR A 68 8.93 19.61 3.91
N VAL A 69 7.62 19.38 4.04
CA VAL A 69 6.80 18.86 2.94
C VAL A 69 6.89 19.77 1.72
N VAL A 70 6.66 21.07 1.87
CA VAL A 70 6.65 22.00 0.73
C VAL A 70 8.03 22.11 0.07
N GLU A 71 9.10 22.11 0.87
CA GLU A 71 10.47 22.17 0.37
C GLU A 71 10.88 20.92 -0.42
N TYR A 72 10.56 19.73 0.10
CA TYR A 72 11.01 18.46 -0.47
C TYR A 72 9.99 17.80 -1.41
N ALA A 73 8.72 18.24 -1.43
CA ALA A 73 7.67 17.64 -2.24
C ALA A 73 8.00 17.53 -3.73
N PRO A 74 8.65 18.51 -4.40
CA PRO A 74 8.97 18.36 -5.83
C PRO A 74 9.94 17.20 -6.08
N VAL A 75 11.01 17.11 -5.28
CA VAL A 75 12.06 16.09 -5.46
C VAL A 75 11.57 14.72 -4.99
N VAL A 76 10.98 14.65 -3.79
CA VAL A 76 10.47 13.40 -3.20
C VAL A 76 9.25 12.90 -3.96
N GLY A 77 8.35 13.79 -4.37
CA GLY A 77 7.18 13.45 -5.18
C GLY A 77 7.56 12.91 -6.55
N LEU A 78 8.56 13.50 -7.21
CA LEU A 78 9.07 12.97 -8.47
C LEU A 78 9.74 11.60 -8.27
N ALA A 79 10.56 11.45 -7.23
CA ALA A 79 11.17 10.16 -6.90
C ALA A 79 10.11 9.08 -6.60
N ALA A 80 9.06 9.43 -5.83
CA ALA A 80 7.94 8.54 -5.52
C ALA A 80 7.14 8.16 -6.78
N LEU A 81 6.91 9.12 -7.68
CA LEU A 81 6.25 8.87 -8.97
C LEU A 81 7.08 7.91 -9.83
N LEU A 82 8.37 8.18 -10.00
CA LEU A 82 9.27 7.32 -10.78
C LEU A 82 9.34 5.92 -10.17
N PHE A 83 9.50 5.82 -8.85
CA PHE A 83 9.49 4.56 -8.14
C PHE A 83 8.19 3.78 -8.38
N ASN A 84 7.04 4.44 -8.27
CA ASN A 84 5.74 3.81 -8.51
C ASN A 84 5.59 3.32 -9.96
N LEU A 85 5.96 4.14 -10.94
CA LEU A 85 5.87 3.77 -12.35
C LEU A 85 6.81 2.62 -12.69
N LEU A 86 8.03 2.61 -12.12
CA LEU A 86 8.96 1.50 -12.25
C LEU A 86 8.42 0.22 -11.59
N SER A 87 7.85 0.32 -10.39
CA SER A 87 7.20 -0.80 -9.70
C SER A 87 6.07 -1.40 -10.54
N LEU A 88 5.19 -0.56 -11.12
CA LEU A 88 4.12 -1.01 -12.02
C LEU A 88 4.69 -1.61 -13.32
N ALA A 89 5.71 -0.98 -13.91
CA ALA A 89 6.32 -1.44 -15.15
C ALA A 89 7.00 -2.80 -14.95
N VAL A 90 7.85 -2.93 -13.93
CA VAL A 90 8.53 -4.20 -13.60
C VAL A 90 7.50 -5.25 -13.25
N GLY A 91 6.54 -4.94 -12.37
CA GLY A 91 5.52 -5.87 -11.93
C GLY A 91 4.57 -6.34 -13.03
N TYR A 92 4.40 -5.55 -14.10
CA TYR A 92 3.63 -5.97 -15.26
C TYR A 92 4.49 -6.69 -16.31
N TRP A 93 5.60 -6.08 -16.74
CA TRP A 93 6.37 -6.55 -17.88
C TRP A 93 7.19 -7.80 -17.57
N VAL A 94 7.76 -7.94 -16.37
CA VAL A 94 8.55 -9.14 -16.03
C VAL A 94 7.68 -10.42 -16.10
N PRO A 95 6.48 -10.48 -15.47
CA PRO A 95 5.57 -11.60 -15.67
C PRO A 95 5.21 -11.84 -17.15
N ARG A 96 5.01 -10.78 -17.94
CA ARG A 96 4.67 -10.91 -19.37
C ARG A 96 5.82 -11.53 -20.16
N LEU A 97 7.07 -11.18 -19.86
CA LEU A 97 8.27 -11.79 -20.45
C LEU A 97 8.38 -13.29 -20.08
N LEU A 98 7.88 -13.67 -18.91
CA LEU A 98 7.81 -15.06 -18.45
C LEU A 98 6.56 -15.81 -18.95
N ASN A 99 5.84 -15.27 -19.94
CA ASN A 99 4.60 -15.84 -20.49
C ASN A 99 3.46 -16.02 -19.48
N ILE A 100 3.45 -15.25 -18.39
CA ILE A 100 2.33 -15.26 -17.44
C ILE A 100 1.09 -14.62 -18.09
N PRO A 101 -0.12 -15.21 -17.91
CA PRO A 101 -1.36 -14.67 -18.46
C PRO A 101 -1.56 -13.20 -18.11
N LYS A 102 -2.08 -12.41 -19.06
CA LYS A 102 -2.26 -10.95 -18.90
C LYS A 102 -3.00 -10.59 -17.61
N ARG A 103 -4.06 -11.33 -17.25
CA ARG A 103 -4.81 -11.12 -16.00
C ARG A 103 -3.95 -11.25 -14.75
N GLN A 104 -3.09 -12.27 -14.70
CA GLN A 104 -2.17 -12.48 -13.59
C GLN A 104 -1.06 -11.41 -13.58
N ALA A 105 -0.52 -11.03 -14.74
CA ALA A 105 0.47 -9.96 -14.84
C ALA A 105 -0.09 -8.58 -14.39
N ILE A 106 -1.35 -8.27 -14.71
CA ILE A 106 -2.02 -7.06 -14.20
C ILE A 106 -2.13 -7.11 -12.68
N ALA A 107 -2.55 -8.25 -12.12
CA ALA A 107 -2.65 -8.42 -10.68
C ALA A 107 -1.29 -8.25 -9.98
N ILE A 108 -0.24 -8.87 -10.51
CA ILE A 108 1.13 -8.75 -9.98
C ILE A 108 1.63 -7.31 -10.07
N GLY A 109 1.42 -6.64 -11.20
CA GLY A 109 1.77 -5.22 -11.35
C GLY A 109 1.07 -4.32 -10.34
N MET A 110 -0.22 -4.54 -10.09
CA MET A 110 -0.99 -3.79 -9.09
C MET A 110 -0.53 -4.08 -7.66
N GLU A 111 -0.21 -5.33 -7.33
CA GLU A 111 0.29 -5.73 -6.00
C GLU A 111 1.66 -5.12 -5.70
N ILE A 112 2.53 -5.03 -6.71
CA ILE A 112 3.87 -4.43 -6.57
C ILE A 112 3.77 -2.89 -6.58
N GLY A 113 2.92 -2.32 -7.43
CA GLY A 113 2.78 -0.86 -7.56
C GLY A 113 2.04 -0.19 -6.40
N ILE A 114 1.06 -0.85 -5.79
CA ILE A 114 0.27 -0.30 -4.70
C ILE A 114 0.84 -0.76 -3.36
N HIS A 115 1.54 0.14 -2.67
CA HIS A 115 2.08 -0.15 -1.35
C HIS A 115 1.08 0.17 -0.23
N ASN A 116 1.27 -0.43 0.94
CA ASN A 116 0.49 -0.11 2.13
C ASN A 116 0.96 1.21 2.78
N GLY A 117 0.40 2.31 2.30
CA GLY A 117 0.68 3.66 2.79
C GLY A 117 0.45 3.85 4.30
N THR A 118 -0.66 3.31 4.82
CA THR A 118 -1.01 3.43 6.24
C THR A 118 0.07 2.84 7.14
N LEU A 119 0.52 1.63 6.81
CA LEU A 119 1.57 0.98 7.58
C LEU A 119 2.87 1.78 7.50
N ALA A 120 3.29 2.21 6.31
CA ALA A 120 4.50 3.01 6.13
C ALA A 120 4.49 4.30 6.96
N ILE A 121 3.38 5.05 6.95
CA ILE A 121 3.20 6.26 7.77
C ILE A 121 3.24 5.94 9.26
N ALA A 122 2.56 4.88 9.69
CA ALA A 122 2.54 4.46 11.10
C ALA A 122 3.95 4.07 11.60
N LEU A 123 4.75 3.40 10.78
CA LEU A 123 6.14 3.05 11.11
C LEU A 123 7.01 4.30 11.25
N ALA A 124 6.85 5.28 10.35
CA ALA A 124 7.58 6.54 10.39
C ALA A 124 7.25 7.37 11.64
N LEU A 125 5.96 7.48 11.98
CA LEU A 125 5.47 8.33 13.06
C LEU A 125 5.52 7.67 14.44
N SER A 126 5.64 6.35 14.52
CA SER A 126 5.64 5.65 15.81
C SER A 126 6.84 6.07 16.66
N PRO A 127 6.61 6.53 17.91
CA PRO A 127 7.69 6.83 18.85
C PRO A 127 8.57 5.62 19.17
N SER A 128 8.00 4.42 19.03
CA SER A 128 8.74 3.19 19.26
C SER A 128 9.53 2.75 18.03
N LEU A 129 9.40 3.36 16.86
CA LEU A 129 10.08 2.90 15.64
C LEU A 129 11.02 3.97 15.12
N LEU A 130 10.65 4.64 14.03
CA LEU A 130 11.48 5.67 13.41
C LEU A 130 11.34 7.02 14.11
N ASN A 131 10.19 7.28 14.77
CA ASN A 131 9.87 8.52 15.47
C ASN A 131 10.28 9.79 14.70
N ASN A 132 10.09 9.79 13.38
CA ASN A 132 10.57 10.85 12.50
C ASN A 132 9.47 11.27 11.54
N ALA A 133 8.97 12.50 11.73
CA ALA A 133 7.91 13.09 10.92
C ALA A 133 8.35 13.28 9.46
N THR A 134 9.59 13.70 9.24
CA THR A 134 10.18 13.90 7.91
C THR A 134 10.21 12.59 7.11
N MET A 135 10.42 11.44 7.77
CA MET A 135 10.37 10.12 7.10
C MET A 135 8.94 9.68 6.73
N ALA A 136 7.90 10.32 7.26
CA ALA A 136 6.52 10.04 6.86
C ALA A 136 6.15 10.73 5.54
N VAL A 137 6.88 11.77 5.13
CA VAL A 137 6.60 12.57 3.93
C VAL A 137 6.64 11.73 2.64
N PRO A 138 7.69 10.92 2.36
CA PRO A 138 7.71 10.08 1.16
C PRO A 138 6.56 9.08 1.14
N ALA A 139 6.22 8.47 2.29
CA ALA A 139 5.12 7.52 2.40
C ALA A 139 3.77 8.19 2.12
N ALA A 140 3.54 9.40 2.64
CA ALA A 140 2.32 10.17 2.41
C ALA A 140 2.18 10.59 0.93
N LEU A 141 3.24 11.14 0.34
CA LEU A 141 3.25 11.53 -1.08
C LEU A 141 3.06 10.33 -2.00
N TYR A 142 3.77 9.23 -1.75
CA TYR A 142 3.59 7.98 -2.51
C TYR A 142 2.15 7.47 -2.42
N SER A 143 1.56 7.50 -1.22
CA SER A 143 0.18 7.04 -1.00
C SER A 143 -0.84 7.85 -1.80
N LEU A 144 -0.59 9.14 -2.04
CA LEU A 144 -1.42 9.95 -2.91
C LEU A 144 -1.19 9.59 -4.38
N ILE A 145 0.07 9.58 -4.82
CA ILE A 145 0.46 9.36 -6.22
C ILE A 145 0.00 8.00 -6.73
N MET A 146 0.23 6.94 -5.95
CA MET A 146 0.02 5.55 -6.39
C MET A 146 -1.42 5.26 -6.80
N PHE A 147 -2.42 5.94 -6.24
CA PHE A 147 -3.82 5.74 -6.64
C PHE A 147 -4.10 6.31 -8.03
N PHE A 148 -3.53 7.48 -8.37
CA PHE A 148 -3.71 8.09 -9.68
C PHE A 148 -3.00 7.29 -10.77
N THR A 149 -1.76 6.88 -10.52
CA THR A 149 -0.99 6.06 -11.45
C THR A 149 -1.58 4.66 -11.60
N ALA A 150 -2.04 4.02 -10.52
CA ALA A 150 -2.70 2.72 -10.59
C ALA A 150 -4.04 2.81 -11.34
N ALA A 151 -4.82 3.89 -11.15
CA ALA A 151 -6.03 4.12 -11.93
C ALA A 151 -5.70 4.31 -13.43
N GLY A 152 -4.69 5.10 -13.76
CA GLY A 152 -4.21 5.30 -15.13
C GLY A 152 -3.72 3.99 -15.77
N PHE A 153 -2.92 3.21 -15.05
CA PHE A 153 -2.45 1.90 -15.47
C PHE A 153 -3.63 0.93 -15.68
N GLY A 154 -4.55 0.84 -14.72
CA GLY A 154 -5.74 0.01 -14.79
C GLY A 154 -6.62 0.35 -15.99
N TRP A 155 -6.80 1.63 -16.28
CA TRP A 155 -7.50 2.09 -17.48
C TRP A 155 -6.75 1.72 -18.77
N TRP A 156 -5.43 1.89 -18.80
CA TRP A 156 -4.62 1.53 -19.97
C TRP A 156 -4.68 0.03 -20.28
N VAL A 157 -4.56 -0.83 -19.28
CA VAL A 157 -4.56 -2.29 -19.49
C VAL A 157 -5.95 -2.88 -19.76
N SER A 158 -7.01 -2.24 -19.26
CA SER A 158 -8.41 -2.65 -19.44
C SER A 158 -8.98 -2.30 -20.82
N ARG A 159 -8.40 -1.31 -21.53
CA ARG A 159 -8.77 -0.96 -22.92
C ARG A 159 -8.66 -2.09 -23.93
N GLY A 160 -7.99 -3.19 -23.60
CA GLY A 160 -7.93 -4.41 -24.43
C GLY A 160 -8.34 -5.67 -23.68
N TYR A 161 -9.21 -5.58 -22.67
CA TYR A 161 -9.63 -6.71 -21.85
C TYR A 161 -11.07 -6.55 -21.33
N VAL A 162 -12.05 -6.54 -22.24
CA VAL A 162 -13.49 -6.63 -21.94
C VAL A 162 -14.12 -7.97 -22.34
N ALA A 163 -13.38 -8.89 -22.98
CA ALA A 163 -13.94 -10.18 -23.41
C ALA A 163 -13.15 -11.37 -22.85
N ALA A 164 -13.65 -11.94 -21.75
CA ALA A 164 -13.56 -13.37 -21.39
C ALA A 164 -14.13 -13.58 -19.97
N GLN A 165 -15.44 -13.47 -19.83
CA GLN A 165 -16.15 -14.24 -18.80
C GLN A 165 -16.39 -15.64 -19.40
N PRO A 166 -15.86 -16.73 -18.83
CA PRO A 166 -16.50 -18.01 -19.04
C PRO A 166 -17.80 -17.98 -18.25
N GLU A 167 -18.92 -18.06 -18.96
CA GLU A 167 -20.22 -18.37 -18.40
C GLU A 167 -20.16 -19.73 -17.68
N GLY A 168 -20.85 -19.83 -16.54
CA GLY A 168 -21.36 -21.12 -16.05
C GLY A 168 -20.35 -21.99 -15.29
N GLU A 169 -20.22 -21.73 -13.99
CA GLU A 169 -20.10 -22.81 -13.02
C GLU A 169 -21.43 -22.89 -12.27
N THR A 170 -22.44 -23.44 -12.95
CA THR A 170 -23.65 -23.92 -12.28
C THR A 170 -23.24 -25.12 -11.44
N VAL A 171 -23.05 -24.89 -10.15
CA VAL A 171 -22.93 -25.95 -9.15
C VAL A 171 -24.30 -26.64 -9.09
N ASN A 172 -24.40 -27.83 -9.67
CA ASN A 172 -25.41 -28.82 -9.32
C ASN A 172 -25.04 -29.46 -7.98
#